data_AF-A0A423EQP6-F1
#
_entry.id   AF-A0A423EQP6-F1
#
_cell.length_a   1.000
_cell.length_b   1.000
_cell.length_c   1.000
_cell.angle_alpha   90.00
_cell.angle_beta   90.00
_cell.angle_gamma   90.00
#
_symmetry.space_group_name_H-M   'P 1'
#
loop_
_entity.id
_entity.type
_entity.pdbx_description
1 polymer ?
#
loop_
_entity_poly.entity_id
_entity_poly.type
_entity_poly.pdbx_seq_one_letter_code
_entity_poly.pdbx_strand_id
1 'polypeptide(L)'
;MDICTANYALSVEVRKFIEHVGDAKEESITDYLVWKWRELDKRFNYLRVTPFNHDEESSKTGADFDLELWLVGNSFQISLAVQAKKFIKRSDSYVTRLRYPKGSKAQMDKLLSYAKSRGSSPFYFIYTLPEATTISMCGGRYGLVSKAEDGAVFMADAHVMEDYANGKHGKRISRDQLLSVANPFHCMFCCPLAGSEAYFNNYFPVASGLPPRRKVEVPSYVRRLLDSAKASNPKDVALEPTERDGLQAFRIVGVYDMRNDS
;
A
#
# COMPACT_ATOMS: atom_id res chain seq x y z
N MET A 1 -0.58 20.17 9.19
CA MET A 1 -0.02 19.87 7.86
C MET A 1 -1.15 19.34 7.02
N ASP A 2 -1.33 19.84 5.80
CA ASP A 2 -2.35 19.31 4.89
C ASP A 2 -2.01 17.87 4.47
N ILE A 3 -3.00 17.15 3.93
CA ILE A 3 -2.86 15.73 3.52
C ILE A 3 -1.70 15.53 2.54
N CYS A 4 -1.52 16.40 1.55
CA CYS A 4 -0.48 16.23 0.55
C CYS A 4 0.91 16.37 1.19
N THR A 5 1.15 17.47 1.91
CA THR A 5 2.44 17.75 2.53
C THR A 5 2.86 16.62 3.49
N ALA A 6 1.92 16.05 4.26
CA ALA A 6 2.20 14.94 5.16
C ALA A 6 2.61 13.66 4.43
N ASN A 7 1.94 13.32 3.33
CA ASN A 7 2.25 12.11 2.57
C ASN A 7 3.50 12.24 1.70
N TYR A 8 3.78 13.46 1.22
CA TYR A 8 5.05 13.75 0.58
C TYR A 8 6.22 13.61 1.58
N ALA A 9 6.10 14.21 2.77
CA ALA A 9 7.09 14.07 3.84
C ALA A 9 7.31 12.60 4.24
N LEU A 10 6.24 11.82 4.33
CA LEU A 10 6.32 10.38 4.57
C LEU A 10 7.15 9.65 3.51
N SER A 11 6.95 9.97 2.24
CA SER A 11 7.70 9.36 1.13
C SER A 11 9.18 9.68 1.22
N VAL A 12 9.54 10.92 1.60
CA VAL A 12 10.91 11.33 1.86
C VAL A 12 11.52 10.60 3.06
N GLU A 13 10.78 10.42 4.15
CA GLU A 13 11.28 9.69 5.33
C GLU A 13 11.51 8.20 5.04
N VAL A 14 10.63 7.55 4.29
CA VAL A 14 10.82 6.16 3.86
C VAL A 14 12.00 6.04 2.91
N ARG A 15 12.20 7.03 2.01
CA ARG A 15 13.38 7.09 1.14
C ARG A 15 14.67 7.08 1.97
N LYS A 16 14.79 8.02 2.91
CA LYS A 16 15.96 8.12 3.79
C LYS A 16 16.21 6.81 4.54
N PHE A 17 15.14 6.17 5.04
CA PHE A 17 15.26 4.88 5.71
C PHE A 17 15.86 3.80 4.80
N ILE A 18 15.36 3.67 3.56
CA ILE A 18 15.89 2.69 2.60
C ILE A 18 17.35 3.01 2.21
N GLU A 19 17.72 4.29 2.09
CA GLU A 19 19.09 4.72 1.79
C GLU A 19 20.09 4.38 2.91
N HIS A 20 19.68 4.53 4.18
CA HIS A 20 20.56 4.32 5.34
C HIS A 20 20.49 2.89 5.91
N VAL A 21 19.39 2.18 5.68
CA VAL A 21 19.15 0.80 6.17
C VAL A 21 18.90 -0.12 4.97
N GLY A 22 19.90 -0.17 4.08
CA GLY A 22 19.79 -0.81 2.76
C GLY A 22 19.49 -2.31 2.79
N ASP A 23 19.74 -3.00 3.89
CA ASP A 23 19.50 -4.43 4.11
C ASP A 23 18.12 -4.76 4.68
N ALA A 24 17.37 -3.74 5.15
CA ALA A 24 16.01 -3.89 5.67
C ALA A 24 15.10 -4.67 4.71
N LYS A 25 14.35 -5.63 5.24
CA LYS A 25 13.39 -6.42 4.46
C LYS A 25 12.10 -5.64 4.20
N GLU A 26 11.29 -6.13 3.27
CA GLU A 26 9.99 -5.55 2.93
C GLU A 26 9.15 -5.24 4.18
N GLU A 27 9.08 -6.21 5.10
CA GLU A 27 8.34 -6.09 6.35
C GLU A 27 8.83 -4.95 7.25
N SER A 28 10.14 -4.78 7.40
CA SER A 28 10.73 -3.71 8.21
C SER A 28 10.46 -2.32 7.59
N ILE A 29 10.45 -2.24 6.26
CA ILE A 29 10.12 -0.99 5.55
C ILE A 29 8.63 -0.66 5.73
N THR A 30 7.75 -1.66 5.64
CA THR A 30 6.31 -1.50 5.93
C THR A 30 6.08 -1.03 7.37
N ASP A 31 6.75 -1.65 8.35
CA ASP A 31 6.67 -1.27 9.76
C ASP A 31 7.12 0.18 9.98
N TYR A 32 8.22 0.60 9.33
CA TYR A 32 8.71 1.98 9.38
C TYR A 32 7.72 2.96 8.73
N LEU A 33 7.19 2.61 7.55
CA LEU A 33 6.18 3.39 6.82
C LEU A 33 4.98 3.68 7.72
N VAL A 34 4.36 2.68 8.32
CA VAL A 34 3.14 2.88 9.12
C VAL A 34 3.40 3.67 10.41
N TRP A 35 4.55 3.42 11.05
CA TRP A 35 4.95 4.17 12.24
C TRP A 35 5.18 5.65 11.93
N LYS A 36 5.99 5.95 10.89
CA LYS A 36 6.24 7.34 10.47
C LYS A 36 4.99 8.02 9.96
N TRP A 37 4.09 7.29 9.29
CA TRP A 37 2.83 7.86 8.84
C TRP A 37 1.98 8.34 10.00
N ARG A 38 1.87 7.53 11.07
CA ARG A 38 1.17 7.93 12.30
C ARG A 38 1.88 9.06 13.05
N GLU A 39 3.20 9.12 12.99
CA GLU A 39 3.99 10.19 13.59
C GLU A 39 3.69 11.54 12.91
N LEU A 40 3.76 11.56 11.57
CA LEU A 40 3.58 12.74 10.72
C LEU A 40 2.13 13.20 10.62
N ASP A 41 1.17 12.26 10.66
CA ASP A 41 -0.24 12.57 10.47
C ASP A 41 -1.16 11.76 11.40
N LYS A 42 -1.87 12.47 12.29
CA LYS A 42 -2.79 11.87 13.27
C LYS A 42 -4.11 11.39 12.68
N ARG A 43 -4.39 11.72 11.42
CA ARG A 43 -5.51 11.14 10.67
C ARG A 43 -5.26 9.69 10.28
N PHE A 44 -3.99 9.28 10.14
CA PHE A 44 -3.64 7.87 9.95
C PHE A 44 -3.58 7.17 11.31
N ASN A 45 -4.27 6.03 11.43
CA ASN A 45 -4.22 5.15 12.58
C ASN A 45 -4.06 3.72 12.10
N TYR A 46 -3.42 2.88 12.90
CA TYR A 46 -3.21 1.49 12.54
C TYR A 46 -3.22 0.61 13.78
N LEU A 47 -3.44 -0.68 13.55
CA LEU A 47 -3.23 -1.74 14.53
C LEU A 47 -2.40 -2.86 13.89
N ARG A 48 -1.67 -3.60 14.73
CA ARG A 48 -1.01 -4.83 14.33
C ARG A 48 -1.97 -6.00 14.55
N VAL A 49 -2.13 -6.84 13.54
CA VAL A 49 -3.02 -8.03 13.63
C VAL A 49 -2.29 -9.17 14.33
N THR A 50 -1.02 -9.41 13.95
CA THR A 50 -0.14 -10.40 14.57
C THR A 50 0.98 -9.71 15.36
N PRO A 51 1.19 -10.08 16.65
CA PRO A 51 2.34 -9.64 17.41
C PRO A 51 3.57 -10.55 17.15
N PHE A 52 4.60 -9.98 16.52
CA PHE A 52 6.07 -10.26 16.49
C PHE A 52 6.68 -11.69 16.63
N ASN A 53 5.95 -12.79 16.84
CA ASN A 53 6.56 -14.11 16.97
C ASN A 53 6.78 -14.76 15.60
N HIS A 54 7.85 -14.33 14.93
CA HIS A 54 8.30 -14.81 13.62
C HIS A 54 8.42 -16.34 13.52
N ASP A 55 8.74 -17.03 14.64
CA ASP A 55 8.90 -18.50 14.70
C ASP A 55 7.57 -19.28 14.78
N GLU A 56 6.51 -18.68 15.33
CA GLU A 56 5.16 -19.26 15.30
C GLU A 56 4.38 -18.85 14.05
N GLU A 57 4.70 -17.69 13.47
CA GLU A 57 4.01 -17.06 12.34
C GLU A 57 4.21 -17.82 11.02
N SER A 58 5.41 -18.36 10.77
CA SER A 58 5.69 -19.15 9.55
C SER A 58 5.05 -20.55 9.56
N SER A 59 4.68 -21.07 10.75
CA SER A 59 4.19 -22.44 10.93
C SER A 59 2.69 -22.53 11.20
N LYS A 60 2.07 -21.49 11.79
CA LYS A 60 0.64 -21.52 12.17
C LYS A 60 -0.28 -20.57 11.40
N THR A 61 0.15 -19.36 10.99
CA THR A 61 -0.80 -18.31 10.58
C THR A 61 -0.65 -17.74 9.18
N GLY A 62 0.51 -17.83 8.53
CA GLY A 62 0.64 -17.47 7.10
C GLY A 62 0.02 -16.09 6.76
N ALA A 63 0.37 -15.07 7.55
CA ALA A 63 0.10 -13.68 7.19
C ALA A 63 0.84 -13.42 5.88
N ASP A 64 0.10 -13.40 4.78
CA ASP A 64 0.67 -13.38 3.44
C ASP A 64 0.77 -11.97 2.87
N PHE A 65 0.13 -10.97 3.50
CA PHE A 65 0.10 -9.58 3.06
C PHE A 65 0.61 -8.61 4.11
N ASP A 66 1.15 -7.49 3.64
CA ASP A 66 1.80 -6.49 4.47
C ASP A 66 0.80 -5.57 5.17
N LEU A 67 -0.20 -5.07 4.42
CA LEU A 67 -1.07 -4.00 4.88
C LEU A 67 -2.47 -4.10 4.27
N GLU A 68 -3.50 -4.04 5.10
CA GLU A 68 -4.83 -3.63 4.66
C GLU A 68 -4.98 -2.14 4.93
N LEU A 69 -5.13 -1.32 3.88
CA LEU A 69 -5.23 0.13 4.00
C LEU A 69 -6.62 0.62 3.62
N TRP A 70 -7.30 1.23 4.57
CA TRP A 70 -8.58 1.91 4.35
C TRP A 70 -8.37 3.41 4.14
N LEU A 71 -8.91 3.93 3.05
CA LEU A 71 -9.02 5.36 2.78
C LEU A 71 -10.49 5.76 2.94
N VAL A 72 -10.76 6.69 3.85
CA VAL A 72 -12.13 7.07 4.21
C VAL A 72 -12.31 8.57 3.98
N GLY A 73 -12.99 8.94 2.91
CA GLY A 73 -13.38 10.31 2.62
C GLY A 73 -14.87 10.57 2.88
N ASN A 74 -15.33 11.77 2.55
CA ASN A 74 -16.73 12.17 2.76
C ASN A 74 -17.71 11.43 1.84
N SER A 75 -17.30 11.17 0.61
CA SER A 75 -18.13 10.59 -0.45
C SER A 75 -17.66 9.22 -0.93
N PHE A 76 -16.54 8.73 -0.42
CA PHE A 76 -15.92 7.49 -0.86
C PHE A 76 -15.25 6.75 0.29
N GLN A 77 -15.15 5.44 0.13
CA GLN A 77 -14.38 4.56 1.01
C GLN A 77 -13.78 3.45 0.17
N ILE A 78 -12.49 3.19 0.35
CA ILE A 78 -11.77 2.18 -0.43
C ILE A 78 -10.88 1.40 0.54
N SER A 79 -10.92 0.07 0.44
CA SER A 79 -9.99 -0.84 1.10
C SER A 79 -8.98 -1.33 0.08
N LEU A 80 -7.70 -1.24 0.41
CA LEU A 80 -6.58 -1.74 -0.38
C LEU A 80 -5.98 -2.94 0.34
N ALA A 81 -5.91 -4.08 -0.34
CA ALA A 81 -5.12 -5.22 0.10
C ALA A 81 -3.71 -5.09 -0.51
N VAL A 82 -2.69 -4.94 0.32
CA VAL A 82 -1.34 -4.57 -0.13
C VAL A 82 -0.33 -5.68 0.15
N GLN A 83 0.38 -6.09 -0.90
CA GLN A 83 1.62 -6.85 -0.82
C GLN A 83 2.80 -5.92 -1.06
N ALA A 84 3.83 -5.94 -0.21
CA ALA A 84 5.06 -5.21 -0.46
C ALA A 84 6.11 -6.06 -1.20
N LYS A 85 6.90 -5.40 -2.06
CA LYS A 85 8.11 -5.96 -2.69
C LYS A 85 9.20 -4.89 -2.75
N LYS A 86 10.45 -5.26 -2.46
CA LYS A 86 11.59 -4.34 -2.49
C LYS A 86 12.43 -4.54 -3.76
N PHE A 87 12.51 -3.54 -4.63
CA PHE A 87 13.23 -3.62 -5.92
C PHE A 87 14.30 -2.51 -6.03
N ILE A 88 15.45 -2.67 -5.36
CA ILE A 88 16.51 -1.64 -5.31
C ILE A 88 17.37 -1.56 -6.57
N LYS A 89 17.85 -2.70 -7.06
CA LYS A 89 18.70 -2.76 -8.27
C LYS A 89 17.93 -2.17 -9.46
N ARG A 90 18.62 -1.82 -10.55
CA ARG A 90 17.95 -1.37 -11.79
C ARG A 90 17.36 -2.52 -12.60
N SER A 91 18.05 -3.65 -12.60
CA SER A 91 17.58 -4.92 -13.15
C SER A 91 17.94 -6.04 -12.20
N ASP A 92 17.01 -6.97 -12.02
CA ASP A 92 17.16 -8.14 -11.16
C ASP A 92 16.16 -9.21 -11.61
N SER A 93 16.12 -10.32 -10.89
CA SER A 93 15.13 -11.39 -10.94
C SER A 93 13.71 -10.96 -10.50
N TYR A 94 13.22 -9.77 -10.90
CA TYR A 94 11.90 -9.27 -10.45
C TYR A 94 10.75 -10.20 -10.79
N VAL A 95 10.76 -10.81 -11.97
CA VAL A 95 9.76 -11.81 -12.37
C VAL A 95 9.72 -12.95 -11.36
N THR A 96 10.88 -13.47 -10.95
CA THR A 96 10.98 -14.52 -9.93
C THR A 96 10.51 -14.05 -8.57
N ARG A 97 10.78 -12.80 -8.19
CA ARG A 97 10.36 -12.22 -6.90
C ARG A 97 8.86 -11.91 -6.83
N LEU A 98 8.24 -11.60 -7.97
CA LEU A 98 6.79 -11.53 -8.13
C LEU A 98 6.16 -12.93 -8.16
N ARG A 99 6.90 -13.95 -8.61
CA ARG A 99 6.54 -15.38 -8.60
C ARG A 99 6.99 -16.08 -7.32
N TYR A 100 6.66 -15.50 -6.18
CA TYR A 100 7.03 -16.07 -4.88
C TYR A 100 5.86 -16.88 -4.27
N PRO A 101 6.13 -17.96 -3.52
CA PRO A 101 7.43 -18.63 -3.32
C PRO A 101 7.81 -19.57 -4.47
N LYS A 102 9.13 -19.84 -4.63
CA LYS A 102 9.69 -20.87 -5.52
C LYS A 102 9.21 -20.83 -6.98
N GLY A 103 8.97 -19.64 -7.54
CA GLY A 103 8.46 -19.51 -8.92
C GLY A 103 6.95 -19.73 -9.06
N SER A 104 6.22 -19.94 -7.95
CA SER A 104 4.77 -20.12 -7.96
C SER A 104 4.00 -18.80 -8.02
N LYS A 105 2.70 -18.89 -8.26
CA LYS A 105 1.75 -17.75 -8.23
C LYS A 105 1.02 -17.62 -6.89
N ALA A 106 1.38 -18.42 -5.88
CA ALA A 106 0.55 -18.61 -4.70
C ALA A 106 0.25 -17.30 -3.93
N GLN A 107 1.26 -16.43 -3.72
CA GLN A 107 1.02 -15.13 -3.07
C GLN A 107 0.10 -14.23 -3.89
N MET A 108 0.33 -14.15 -5.20
CA MET A 108 -0.50 -13.35 -6.10
C MET A 108 -1.95 -13.87 -6.13
N ASP A 109 -2.14 -15.17 -6.28
CA ASP A 109 -3.47 -15.78 -6.31
C ASP A 109 -4.21 -15.60 -4.98
N LYS A 110 -3.50 -15.70 -3.83
CA LYS A 110 -4.08 -15.40 -2.53
C LYS A 110 -4.48 -13.92 -2.44
N LEU A 111 -3.65 -12.99 -2.92
CA LEU A 111 -3.93 -11.55 -2.88
C LEU A 111 -5.19 -11.22 -3.67
N LEU A 112 -5.25 -11.70 -4.92
CA LEU A 112 -6.39 -11.49 -5.80
C LEU A 112 -7.67 -12.15 -5.26
N SER A 113 -7.56 -13.36 -4.70
CA SER A 113 -8.70 -14.07 -4.09
C SER A 113 -9.21 -13.36 -2.83
N TYR A 114 -8.31 -12.90 -1.96
CA TYR A 114 -8.67 -12.14 -0.76
C TYR A 114 -9.40 -10.85 -1.15
N ALA A 115 -8.78 -10.04 -2.02
CA ALA A 115 -9.32 -8.80 -2.54
C ALA A 115 -10.74 -8.98 -3.10
N LYS A 116 -10.92 -9.99 -3.96
CA LYS A 116 -12.24 -10.34 -4.52
C LYS A 116 -13.25 -10.73 -3.45
N SER A 117 -12.86 -11.55 -2.47
CA SER A 117 -13.77 -12.04 -1.42
C SER A 117 -14.22 -10.94 -0.45
N ARG A 118 -13.37 -9.92 -0.22
CA ARG A 118 -13.63 -8.84 0.75
C ARG A 118 -14.10 -7.54 0.09
N GLY A 119 -14.01 -7.44 -1.23
CA GLY A 119 -14.30 -6.20 -1.96
C GLY A 119 -13.23 -5.14 -1.74
N SER A 120 -11.97 -5.56 -1.56
CA SER A 120 -10.81 -4.69 -1.47
C SER A 120 -10.08 -4.66 -2.81
N SER A 121 -9.42 -3.56 -3.16
CA SER A 121 -8.60 -3.47 -4.36
C SER A 121 -7.19 -4.04 -4.10
N PRO A 122 -6.67 -4.95 -4.95
CA PRO A 122 -5.37 -5.58 -4.72
C PRO A 122 -4.24 -4.72 -5.30
N PHE A 123 -3.24 -4.42 -4.47
CA PHE A 123 -2.11 -3.57 -4.83
C PHE A 123 -0.78 -4.18 -4.41
N TYR A 124 0.26 -3.78 -5.14
CA TYR A 124 1.64 -3.88 -4.70
C TYR A 124 2.13 -2.53 -4.20
N PHE A 125 2.81 -2.54 -3.05
CA PHE A 125 3.75 -1.50 -2.67
C PHE A 125 5.15 -1.91 -3.13
N ILE A 126 5.74 -1.11 -4.01
CA ILE A 126 7.09 -1.31 -4.51
C ILE A 126 8.01 -0.33 -3.76
N TYR A 127 8.86 -0.88 -2.90
CA TYR A 127 9.90 -0.13 -2.20
C TYR A 127 11.15 -0.04 -3.06
N THR A 128 11.53 1.17 -3.44
CA THR A 128 12.65 1.39 -4.36
C THR A 128 13.25 2.79 -4.28
N LEU A 129 14.39 2.98 -4.95
CA LEU A 129 15.08 4.25 -5.10
C LEU A 129 15.18 4.57 -6.61
N PRO A 130 14.21 5.28 -7.18
CA PRO A 130 14.17 5.57 -8.61
C PRO A 130 15.28 6.54 -9.02
N GLU A 131 15.63 6.52 -10.31
CA GLU A 131 16.52 7.48 -10.92
C GLU A 131 15.75 8.77 -11.26
N ALA A 132 16.46 9.90 -11.38
CA ALA A 132 15.86 11.18 -11.80
C ALA A 132 15.13 11.10 -13.15
N THR A 133 15.56 10.18 -14.01
CA THR A 133 14.99 9.93 -15.34
C THR A 133 13.84 8.92 -15.32
N THR A 134 13.52 8.30 -14.17
CA THR A 134 12.42 7.34 -14.06
C THR A 134 11.09 8.06 -14.29
N ILE A 135 10.24 7.50 -15.15
CA ILE A 135 8.91 8.03 -15.45
C ILE A 135 7.87 7.09 -14.84
N SER A 136 7.03 7.62 -13.97
CA SER A 136 5.87 6.94 -13.37
C SER A 136 4.54 7.38 -14.01
N MET A 137 3.44 6.71 -13.67
CA MET A 137 2.13 6.98 -14.29
C MET A 137 1.63 8.42 -14.16
N CYS A 138 1.77 9.08 -13.00
CA CYS A 138 1.34 10.48 -12.86
C CYS A 138 2.19 11.47 -13.69
N GLY A 139 3.31 11.00 -14.27
CA GLY A 139 4.03 11.67 -15.35
C GLY A 139 4.52 13.11 -15.09
N GLY A 140 4.44 13.63 -13.85
CA GLY A 140 4.82 14.99 -13.49
C GLY A 140 4.30 16.09 -14.42
N ARG A 141 3.21 15.84 -15.17
CA ARG A 141 2.96 16.54 -16.44
C ARG A 141 2.40 17.96 -16.31
N TYR A 142 2.30 18.50 -15.10
CA TYR A 142 1.77 19.84 -14.86
C TYR A 142 2.47 20.58 -13.72
N GLY A 143 3.80 20.64 -13.72
CA GLY A 143 4.59 21.66 -12.99
C GLY A 143 4.42 21.73 -11.46
N LEU A 144 3.63 20.83 -10.87
CA LEU A 144 3.24 20.85 -9.47
C LEU A 144 3.27 19.42 -8.94
N VAL A 145 4.27 19.21 -8.08
CA VAL A 145 4.29 18.26 -6.96
C VAL A 145 4.38 16.78 -7.35
N SER A 146 5.62 16.27 -7.29
CA SER A 146 6.05 14.86 -7.30
C SER A 146 6.89 14.50 -8.52
N LYS A 147 8.20 14.59 -8.38
CA LYS A 147 9.08 13.83 -9.27
C LYS A 147 9.16 12.39 -8.76
N ALA A 148 9.33 11.42 -9.68
CA ALA A 148 9.49 10.02 -9.28
C ALA A 148 10.65 9.85 -8.29
N GLU A 149 11.73 10.64 -8.42
CA GLU A 149 12.87 10.66 -7.50
C GLU A 149 12.51 10.97 -6.04
N ASP A 150 11.40 11.67 -5.78
CA ASP A 150 10.98 11.99 -4.41
C ASP A 150 10.23 10.82 -3.75
N GLY A 151 9.78 9.85 -4.56
CA GLY A 151 9.06 8.67 -4.10
C GLY A 151 10.00 7.52 -3.75
N ALA A 152 9.73 6.86 -2.62
CA ALA A 152 10.33 5.57 -2.27
C ALA A 152 9.33 4.42 -2.11
N VAL A 153 8.03 4.77 -2.11
CA VAL A 153 6.91 3.83 -2.10
C VAL A 153 6.10 4.08 -3.35
N PHE A 154 5.95 3.05 -4.18
CA PHE A 154 5.14 3.11 -5.40
C PHE A 154 3.99 2.12 -5.31
N MET A 155 2.81 2.53 -5.75
CA MET A 155 1.64 1.67 -5.87
C MET A 155 1.50 1.16 -7.29
N ALA A 156 1.30 -0.15 -7.43
CA ALA A 156 0.95 -0.78 -8.70
C ALA A 156 -0.24 -1.72 -8.51
N ASP A 157 -1.13 -1.78 -9.50
CA ASP A 157 -2.23 -2.75 -9.53
C ASP A 157 -1.68 -4.18 -9.58
N ALA A 158 -2.17 -5.06 -8.69
CA ALA A 158 -1.72 -6.44 -8.66
C ALA A 158 -2.02 -7.22 -9.95
N HIS A 159 -3.12 -6.92 -10.64
CA HIS A 159 -3.45 -7.56 -11.93
C HIS A 159 -2.45 -7.15 -13.02
N VAL A 160 -1.99 -5.91 -13.00
CA VAL A 160 -0.93 -5.45 -13.91
C VAL A 160 0.39 -6.12 -13.53
N MET A 161 0.75 -6.18 -12.25
CA MET A 161 1.96 -6.87 -11.79
C MET A 161 1.96 -8.36 -12.13
N GLU A 162 0.79 -9.00 -12.18
CA GLU A 162 0.64 -10.38 -12.64
C GLU A 162 1.05 -10.56 -14.11
N ASP A 163 0.75 -9.60 -14.98
CA ASP A 163 1.16 -9.63 -16.39
C ASP A 163 2.69 -9.56 -16.54
N TYR A 164 3.34 -8.72 -15.75
CA TYR A 164 4.81 -8.68 -15.64
C TYR A 164 5.35 -10.01 -15.10
N ALA A 165 4.75 -10.55 -14.05
CA ALA A 165 5.14 -11.83 -13.47
C ALA A 165 4.94 -13.01 -14.45
N ASN A 166 3.95 -12.95 -15.35
CA ASN A 166 3.68 -13.95 -16.39
C ASN A 166 4.69 -13.87 -17.56
N GLY A 167 5.55 -12.85 -17.59
CA GLY A 167 6.51 -12.65 -18.67
C GLY A 167 5.89 -12.08 -19.94
N LYS A 168 4.66 -11.52 -19.90
CA LYS A 168 4.05 -10.82 -21.05
C LYS A 168 4.90 -9.64 -21.52
N HIS A 169 5.70 -9.06 -20.62
CA HIS A 169 6.64 -7.97 -20.88
C HIS A 169 8.09 -8.43 -20.99
N GLY A 170 8.31 -9.74 -21.22
CA GLY A 170 9.62 -10.38 -21.21
C GLY A 170 10.07 -10.81 -19.81
N LYS A 171 11.13 -11.61 -19.75
CA LYS A 171 11.69 -12.14 -18.49
C LYS A 171 12.72 -11.20 -17.83
N ARG A 172 13.26 -10.25 -18.60
CA ARG A 172 14.26 -9.27 -18.15
C ARG A 172 13.59 -7.91 -18.03
N ILE A 173 12.95 -7.71 -16.88
CA ILE A 173 12.20 -6.49 -16.59
C ILE A 173 13.12 -5.57 -15.76
N SER A 174 13.20 -4.29 -16.14
CA SER A 174 13.88 -3.28 -15.35
C SER A 174 12.93 -2.68 -14.30
N ARG A 175 13.52 -2.08 -13.27
CA ARG A 175 12.77 -1.31 -12.28
C ARG A 175 11.96 -0.20 -12.96
N ASP A 176 12.57 0.53 -13.90
CA ASP A 176 11.91 1.63 -14.60
C ASP A 176 10.68 1.15 -15.39
N GLN A 177 10.72 -0.06 -15.96
CA GLN A 177 9.56 -0.67 -16.61
C GLN A 177 8.43 -0.96 -15.61
N LEU A 178 8.75 -1.51 -14.42
CA LEU A 178 7.74 -1.70 -13.36
C LEU A 178 7.16 -0.36 -12.89
N LEU A 179 8.01 0.67 -12.78
CA LEU A 179 7.58 1.98 -12.31
C LEU A 179 6.76 2.77 -13.34
N SER A 180 6.89 2.48 -14.64
CA SER A 180 6.05 3.09 -15.67
C SER A 180 4.56 2.75 -15.56
N VAL A 181 4.22 1.67 -14.84
CA VAL A 181 2.85 1.25 -14.54
C VAL A 181 2.50 1.39 -13.05
N ALA A 182 3.35 2.10 -12.31
CA ALA A 182 3.16 2.39 -10.89
C ALA A 182 3.06 3.90 -10.68
N ASN A 183 2.49 4.30 -9.54
CA ASN A 183 2.44 5.71 -9.13
C ASN A 183 3.12 5.90 -7.77
N PRO A 184 3.89 6.98 -7.52
CA PRO A 184 4.35 7.29 -6.18
C PRO A 184 3.16 7.35 -5.21
N PHE A 185 3.31 6.74 -4.04
CA PHE A 185 2.24 6.58 -3.06
C PHE A 185 1.59 7.92 -2.69
N HIS A 186 2.41 8.94 -2.47
CA HIS A 186 1.93 10.27 -2.11
C HIS A 186 1.10 10.96 -3.20
N CYS A 187 1.20 10.56 -4.46
CA CYS A 187 0.41 11.15 -5.55
C CYS A 187 -1.09 10.95 -5.35
N MET A 188 -1.50 9.88 -4.65
CA MET A 188 -2.89 9.65 -4.25
C MET A 188 -3.46 10.75 -3.35
N PHE A 189 -2.59 11.52 -2.72
CA PHE A 189 -2.90 12.56 -1.76
C PHE A 189 -2.57 13.98 -2.28
N CYS A 190 -1.78 14.08 -3.35
CA CYS A 190 -1.22 15.34 -3.83
C CYS A 190 -1.70 15.79 -5.21
N CYS A 191 -2.22 14.88 -6.04
CA CYS A 191 -2.64 15.25 -7.39
C CYS A 191 -4.04 15.89 -7.40
N PRO A 192 -4.45 16.57 -8.48
CA PRO A 192 -5.80 17.15 -8.60
C PRO A 192 -6.95 16.14 -8.48
N LEU A 193 -6.67 14.84 -8.67
CA LEU A 193 -7.64 13.75 -8.51
C LEU A 193 -7.65 13.15 -7.08
N ALA A 194 -6.78 13.64 -6.19
CA ALA A 194 -6.59 13.12 -4.84
C ALA A 194 -7.89 13.14 -4.02
N GLY A 195 -7.98 12.22 -3.05
CA GLY A 195 -9.14 12.16 -2.15
C GLY A 195 -10.46 11.88 -2.86
N SER A 196 -10.43 11.13 -3.96
CA SER A 196 -11.63 10.72 -4.68
C SER A 196 -11.46 9.38 -5.38
N GLU A 197 -12.59 8.76 -5.74
CA GLU A 197 -12.64 7.59 -6.63
C GLU A 197 -11.99 7.89 -7.99
N ALA A 198 -11.94 9.16 -8.42
CA ALA A 198 -11.40 9.55 -9.72
C ALA A 198 -9.91 9.24 -9.86
N TYR A 199 -9.13 9.31 -8.77
CA TYR A 199 -7.71 8.91 -8.79
C TYR A 199 -7.57 7.44 -9.21
N PHE A 200 -8.31 6.56 -8.56
CA PHE A 200 -8.25 5.12 -8.80
C PHE A 200 -8.82 4.76 -10.17
N ASN A 201 -9.95 5.36 -10.57
CA ASN A 201 -10.52 5.15 -11.90
C ASN A 201 -9.58 5.60 -13.02
N ASN A 202 -8.82 6.67 -12.80
CA ASN A 202 -7.90 7.21 -13.81
C ASN A 202 -6.60 6.39 -13.91
N TYR A 203 -5.98 6.06 -12.78
CA TYR A 203 -4.65 5.45 -12.75
C TYR A 203 -4.67 3.92 -12.59
N PHE A 204 -5.71 3.36 -11.97
CA PHE A 204 -5.82 1.95 -11.65
C PHE A 204 -7.22 1.38 -12.00
N PRO A 205 -7.69 1.52 -13.25
CA PRO A 205 -9.04 1.14 -13.64
C PRO A 205 -9.33 -0.36 -13.46
N VAL A 206 -8.31 -1.23 -13.56
CA VAL A 206 -8.47 -2.68 -13.41
C VAL A 206 -8.70 -3.07 -11.93
N ALA A 207 -7.91 -2.52 -11.00
CA ALA A 207 -8.10 -2.66 -9.56
C ALA A 207 -9.41 -2.02 -9.06
N SER A 208 -9.92 -1.04 -9.79
CA SER A 208 -11.18 -0.32 -9.49
C SER A 208 -12.43 -1.05 -9.98
N GLY A 209 -12.28 -2.18 -10.68
CA GLY A 209 -13.39 -3.04 -11.13
C GLY A 209 -14.23 -3.65 -10.00
N LEU A 210 -13.85 -3.42 -8.74
CA LEU A 210 -14.68 -3.61 -7.56
C LEU A 210 -15.30 -2.25 -7.23
N PRO A 211 -16.61 -2.04 -7.50
CA PRO A 211 -17.21 -0.71 -7.39
C PRO A 211 -16.99 -0.16 -5.97
N PRO A 212 -16.48 1.09 -5.84
CA PRO A 212 -16.38 1.73 -4.54
C PRO A 212 -17.77 1.73 -3.92
N ARG A 213 -17.85 1.13 -2.74
CA ARG A 213 -19.13 0.81 -2.10
C ARG A 213 -19.71 2.09 -1.50
N ARG A 214 -20.39 2.89 -2.31
CA ARG A 214 -21.19 4.02 -1.83
C ARG A 214 -22.22 3.49 -0.83
N LYS A 215 -22.17 4.00 0.40
CA LYS A 215 -23.07 3.66 1.52
C LYS A 215 -22.95 2.24 2.11
N VAL A 216 -21.82 1.54 1.96
CA VAL A 216 -21.60 0.34 2.78
C VAL A 216 -21.04 0.75 4.13
N GLU A 217 -21.53 0.12 5.19
CA GLU A 217 -21.00 0.34 6.52
C GLU A 217 -19.53 -0.15 6.57
N VAL A 218 -18.59 0.73 6.97
CA VAL A 218 -17.21 0.28 7.21
C VAL A 218 -17.20 -0.79 8.31
N PRO A 219 -16.29 -1.78 8.24
CA PRO A 219 -16.15 -2.77 9.30
C PRO A 219 -15.96 -2.13 10.68
N SER A 220 -16.41 -2.81 11.73
CA SER A 220 -16.36 -2.31 13.11
C SER A 220 -14.94 -1.95 13.55
N TYR A 221 -13.93 -2.73 13.19
CA TYR A 221 -12.52 -2.39 13.48
C TYR A 221 -12.06 -1.10 12.79
N VAL A 222 -12.52 -0.81 11.57
CA VAL A 222 -12.23 0.45 10.85
C VAL A 222 -12.86 1.62 11.60
N ARG A 223 -14.12 1.47 12.02
CA ARG A 223 -14.81 2.49 12.82
C ARG A 223 -14.06 2.77 14.12
N ARG A 224 -13.67 1.73 14.85
CA ARG A 224 -12.90 1.88 16.10
C ARG A 224 -11.55 2.59 15.86
N LEU A 225 -10.86 2.30 14.75
CA LEU A 225 -9.64 3.03 14.37
C LEU A 225 -9.92 4.50 14.04
N LEU A 226 -10.98 4.82 13.29
CA LEU A 226 -11.39 6.20 13.01
C LEU A 226 -11.74 6.98 14.28
N ASP A 227 -12.40 6.33 15.24
CA ASP A 227 -12.78 6.98 16.50
C ASP A 227 -11.58 7.14 17.44
N SER A 228 -10.64 6.19 17.44
CA SER A 228 -9.40 6.28 18.21
C SER A 228 -8.53 7.48 17.79
N ALA A 229 -8.61 7.89 16.52
CA ALA A 229 -7.95 9.07 15.99
C ALA A 229 -8.35 10.36 16.73
N LYS A 230 -9.59 10.39 17.21
CA LYS A 230 -10.20 11.55 17.88
C LYS A 230 -9.97 11.54 19.39
N ALA A 231 -9.53 10.42 19.95
CA ALA A 231 -9.26 10.30 21.37
C ALA A 231 -7.89 10.92 21.72
N SER A 232 -7.85 11.75 22.77
CA SER A 232 -6.61 12.35 23.30
C SER A 232 -5.60 11.31 23.82
N ASN A 233 -6.07 10.08 24.06
CA ASN A 233 -5.29 8.94 24.50
C ASN A 233 -5.75 7.72 23.68
N PRO A 234 -5.08 7.38 22.56
CA PRO A 234 -5.49 6.25 21.74
C PRO A 234 -5.32 4.97 22.56
N LYS A 235 -6.43 4.42 23.06
CA LYS A 235 -6.44 3.07 23.60
C LYS A 235 -6.11 2.11 22.45
N ASP A 236 -5.38 1.05 22.76
CA ASP A 236 -5.14 -0.05 21.83
C ASP A 236 -6.50 -0.52 21.26
N VAL A 237 -6.72 -0.29 19.97
CA VAL A 237 -7.91 -0.77 19.29
C VAL A 237 -7.80 -2.29 19.22
N ALA A 238 -8.52 -2.97 20.10
CA ALA A 238 -8.57 -4.43 20.09
C ALA A 238 -9.43 -4.92 18.91
N LEU A 239 -8.97 -6.00 18.28
CA LEU A 239 -9.76 -6.80 17.34
C LEU A 239 -10.56 -7.83 18.11
N GLU A 240 -11.85 -7.96 17.77
CA GLU A 240 -12.68 -9.09 18.19
C GLU A 240 -12.13 -10.40 17.58
N PRO A 241 -12.38 -11.57 18.19
CA PRO A 241 -11.85 -12.85 17.70
C PRO A 241 -12.17 -13.11 16.22
N THR A 242 -13.42 -12.87 15.81
CA THR A 242 -13.86 -13.07 14.41
C THR A 242 -13.23 -12.08 13.43
N GLU A 243 -12.94 -10.87 13.87
CA GLU A 243 -12.21 -9.88 13.07
C GLU A 243 -10.76 -10.30 12.92
N ARG A 244 -10.12 -10.77 14.00
CA ARG A 244 -8.74 -11.28 13.98
C ARG A 244 -8.60 -12.47 13.03
N ASP A 245 -9.50 -13.43 13.08
CA ASP A 245 -9.50 -14.58 12.17
C ASP A 245 -9.67 -14.15 10.71
N GLY A 246 -10.50 -13.12 10.47
CA GLY A 246 -10.72 -12.56 9.15
C GLY A 246 -9.54 -11.76 8.59
N LEU A 247 -8.74 -11.17 9.48
CA LEU A 247 -7.62 -10.28 9.18
C LEU A 247 -6.25 -10.96 9.28
N GLN A 248 -6.18 -12.22 9.74
CA GLN A 248 -4.92 -12.96 9.93
C GLN A 248 -4.03 -13.03 8.68
N ALA A 249 -4.59 -12.76 7.49
CA ALA A 249 -3.85 -12.65 6.24
C ALA A 249 -2.95 -11.40 6.18
N PHE A 250 -3.13 -10.42 7.06
CA PHE A 250 -2.39 -9.17 7.11
C PHE A 250 -1.57 -9.05 8.37
N ARG A 251 -0.40 -8.41 8.27
CA ARG A 251 0.40 -8.00 9.43
C ARG A 251 -0.20 -6.75 10.09
N ILE A 252 -0.62 -5.79 9.28
CA ILE A 252 -1.10 -4.47 9.74
C ILE A 252 -2.43 -4.11 9.06
N VAL A 253 -3.31 -3.47 9.82
CA VAL A 253 -4.48 -2.75 9.29
C VAL A 253 -4.29 -1.27 9.57
N GLY A 254 -4.31 -0.46 8.51
CA GLY A 254 -4.24 0.99 8.56
C GLY A 254 -5.52 1.65 8.08
N VAL A 255 -5.88 2.78 8.67
CA VAL A 255 -7.02 3.60 8.29
C VAL A 255 -6.57 5.05 8.22
N TYR A 256 -6.88 5.72 7.11
CA TYR A 256 -6.60 7.13 6.91
C TYR A 256 -7.89 7.92 6.76
N ASP A 257 -8.18 8.80 7.73
CA ASP A 257 -9.37 9.65 7.72
C ASP A 257 -9.14 10.92 6.89
N MET A 258 -9.80 11.00 5.73
CA MET A 258 -9.70 12.10 4.77
C MET A 258 -10.93 13.02 4.79
N ARG A 259 -11.87 12.82 5.72
CA ARG A 259 -13.17 13.53 5.75
C ARG A 259 -13.07 15.01 6.10
N ASN A 260 -12.01 15.44 6.79
CA ASN A 260 -11.89 16.82 7.28
C ASN A 260 -11.14 17.77 6.34
N ASP A 261 -10.67 17.29 5.17
CA ASP A 261 -9.83 18.05 4.22
C ASP A 261 -10.47 18.12 2.80
N SER A 262 -11.78 17.82 2.66
CA SER A 262 -12.52 17.95 1.39
C SER A 262 -13.56 19.06 1.42
#